data_AF-A0A9Q3H316-F1
#
_entry.id   AF-A0A9Q3H316-F1
#
_cell.length_a   1.000
_cell.length_b   1.000
_cell.length_c   1.000
_cell.angle_alpha   90.00
_cell.angle_beta   90.00
_cell.angle_gamma   90.00
#
_symmetry.space_group_name_H-M   'P 1'
#
loop_
_entity.id
_entity.type
_entity.pdbx_description
1 polymer ?
#
loop_
_entity_poly.entity_id
_entity_poly.type
_entity_poly.pdbx_seq_one_letter_code
_entity_poly.pdbx_strand_id
1 'polypeptide(L)' 'MKTPNRHILRWKIAIQEYRGNMTIVHKAGNIHKNSDELSRWALANTPDNPAYVPLEAEPELPIEGINITDVGTEFV' A
#
# COMPACT_ATOMS: atom_id res chain seq x y z
N MET A 1 -17.56 12.89 2.50
CA MET A 1 -16.54 11.85 2.78
C MET A 1 -15.62 12.38 3.87
N LYS A 2 -15.37 11.61 4.94
CA LYS A 2 -14.39 12.01 5.96
C LYS A 2 -12.99 12.07 5.31
N THR A 3 -12.19 13.06 5.70
CA THR A 3 -10.81 13.18 5.26
C THR A 3 -10.05 11.90 5.63
N PRO A 4 -9.31 11.29 4.68
CA PRO A 4 -8.50 10.11 5.00
C PRO A 4 -7.47 10.44 6.07
N ASN A 5 -7.18 9.47 6.94
CA ASN A 5 -6.13 9.61 7.95
C ASN A 5 -4.79 9.96 7.28
N ARG A 6 -3.98 10.84 7.89
CA ARG A 6 -2.63 11.19 7.42
C ARG A 6 -1.78 9.97 7.07
N HIS A 7 -1.91 8.88 7.80
CA HIS A 7 -1.14 7.65 7.55
C HIS A 7 -1.52 6.93 6.25
N ILE A 8 -2.75 7.12 5.74
CA ILE A 8 -3.21 6.49 4.49
C ILE A 8 -3.02 7.37 3.26
N LEU A 9 -2.71 8.66 3.45
CA LEU A 9 -2.52 9.62 2.36
C LEU A 9 -1.40 9.21 1.41
N ARG A 10 -0.27 8.68 1.92
CA ARG A 10 0.84 8.18 1.08
C ARG A 10 0.42 7.03 0.16
N TRP A 11 -0.52 6.20 0.62
CA TRP A 11 -0.98 5.02 -0.11
C TRP A 11 -2.18 5.32 -1.01
N LYS A 12 -2.70 6.55 -0.98
CA LYS A 12 -3.93 6.91 -1.69
C LYS A 12 -3.78 6.71 -3.20
N ILE A 13 -2.61 7.01 -3.77
CA ILE A 13 -2.31 6.84 -5.19
C ILE A 13 -2.26 5.34 -5.54
N ALA A 14 -1.49 4.55 -4.81
CA ALA A 14 -1.41 3.10 -5.03
C ALA A 14 -2.77 2.40 -4.88
N ILE A 15 -3.58 2.81 -3.89
CA ILE A 15 -4.92 2.24 -3.67
C ILE A 15 -5.93 2.70 -4.75
N GLN A 16 -5.69 3.83 -5.43
CA GLN A 16 -6.60 4.34 -6.46
C GLN A 16 -6.74 3.39 -7.64
N GLU A 17 -5.69 2.65 -8.02
CA GLU A 17 -5.74 1.65 -9.09
C GLU A 17 -6.81 0.58 -8.84
N TYR A 18 -7.08 0.28 -7.57
CA TYR A 18 -7.99 -0.78 -7.16
C TYR A 18 -9.40 -0.25 -6.81
N ARG A 19 -9.65 1.06 -6.89
CA ARG A 19 -10.93 1.66 -6.43
C ARG A 19 -12.17 1.15 -7.15
N GLY A 20 -12.05 0.66 -8.39
CA GLY A 20 -13.17 0.11 -9.15
C GLY A 20 -13.49 -1.35 -8.81
N ASN A 21 -12.50 -2.10 -8.31
CA ASN A 21 -12.56 -3.56 -8.20
C ASN A 21 -12.35 -4.08 -6.76
N MET A 22 -12.01 -3.20 -5.81
CA MET A 22 -11.71 -3.55 -4.43
C MET A 22 -12.62 -2.81 -3.45
N THR A 23 -13.21 -3.56 -2.52
CA THR A 23 -13.99 -3.03 -1.40
C THR A 23 -13.33 -3.40 -0.09
N ILE A 24 -13.08 -2.40 0.77
CA ILE A 24 -12.50 -2.61 2.10
C ILE A 24 -13.64 -2.78 3.11
N VAL A 25 -13.70 -3.93 3.77
CA VAL A 25 -14.72 -4.24 4.78
C VAL A 25 -14.03 -4.54 6.10
N HIS A 26 -14.51 -3.92 7.18
CA HIS A 26 -14.04 -4.23 8.52
C HIS A 26 -14.44 -5.66 8.91
N LYS A 27 -13.50 -6.40 9.49
CA LYS A 27 -13.70 -7.74 10.03
C LYS A 27 -12.98 -7.85 11.37
N ALA A 28 -13.66 -8.45 12.36
CA ALA A 28 -13.11 -8.60 13.70
C ALA A 28 -11.97 -9.64 13.72
N GLY A 29 -11.02 -9.47 14.65
CA GLY A 29 -9.79 -10.28 14.72
C GLY A 29 -10.00 -11.79 14.79
N ASN A 30 -11.06 -12.28 15.46
CA ASN A 30 -11.39 -13.71 15.50
C ASN A 30 -11.70 -14.34 14.14
N ILE A 31 -12.08 -13.52 13.15
CA ILE A 31 -12.36 -13.95 11.77
C ILE A 31 -11.07 -13.95 10.92
N HIS A 32 -9.98 -13.34 11.42
CA HIS A 32 -8.71 -13.15 10.72
C HIS A 32 -7.62 -14.15 11.12
N LYS A 33 -7.96 -15.27 11.78
CA LYS A 33 -6.97 -16.22 12.34
C LYS A 33 -5.87 -16.59 11.35
N ASN A 34 -6.21 -17.00 10.13
CA ASN A 34 -5.20 -17.36 9.12
C ASN A 34 -4.25 -16.20 8.79
N SER A 35 -4.77 -14.98 8.66
CA SER A 35 -3.95 -13.79 8.38
C SER A 35 -3.16 -13.33 9.60
N ASP A 36 -3.68 -13.51 10.81
CA ASP A 36 -3.01 -13.19 12.06
C ASP A 36 -1.89 -14.19 12.37
N GLU A 37 -2.09 -15.48 12.08
CA GLU A 37 -1.08 -16.51 12.21
C GLU A 37 0.06 -16.31 11.20
N LEU A 38 -0.28 -16.02 9.93
CA LEU A 38 0.73 -15.71 8.90
C LEU A 38 1.51 -14.42 9.18
N SER A 39 0.89 -13.41 9.79
CA SER A 39 1.60 -12.17 10.14
C SER A 39 2.56 -12.36 11.32
N ARG A 40 2.28 -13.31 12.22
CA ARG A 40 3.15 -13.68 13.35
C ARG A 40 4.26 -14.66 12.95
N TRP A 41 4.00 -15.52 11.97
CA TRP A 41 4.95 -16.51 11.47
C TRP A 41 5.19 -16.30 9.98
N ALA A 42 6.05 -15.33 9.69
CA ALA A 42 6.53 -15.13 8.33
C ALA A 42 7.14 -16.43 7.79
N LEU A 43 6.77 -16.80 6.57
CA LEU A 43 7.40 -17.90 5.86
C LEU A 43 8.89 -17.61 5.67
N ALA A 44 9.70 -18.67 5.58
CA ALA A 44 11.11 -18.52 5.29
C ALA A 44 11.30 -17.75 3.96
N ASN A 45 12.30 -16.87 3.92
CA ASN A 45 12.66 -16.11 2.72
C ASN A 45 13.50 -17.00 1.78
N THR A 46 12.90 -18.09 1.29
CA THR A 46 13.51 -19.04 0.35
C THR A 46 13.10 -18.68 -1.09
N PRO A 47 13.89 -19.02 -2.12
CA PRO A 47 13.55 -18.74 -3.52
C PRO A 47 12.22 -19.34 -4.01
N ASP A 48 11.75 -20.40 -3.34
CA ASP A 48 10.45 -21.01 -3.62
C ASP A 48 9.26 -20.17 -3.11
N ASN A 49 9.50 -19.17 -2.28
CA ASN A 49 8.48 -18.26 -1.76
C ASN A 49 8.16 -17.20 -2.84
N PRO A 50 6.90 -17.03 -3.28
CA PRO A 50 6.54 -15.99 -4.24
C PRO A 50 6.80 -14.56 -3.73
N ALA A 51 6.97 -14.37 -2.42
CA ALA A 51 7.37 -13.11 -1.80
C ALA A 51 8.88 -13.03 -1.49
N TYR A 52 9.71 -13.87 -2.12
CA TYR A 52 11.16 -13.87 -1.94
C TYR A 52 11.77 -12.51 -2.29
N VAL A 53 12.51 -11.93 -1.35
CA VAL A 53 13.29 -10.70 -1.56
C VAL A 53 14.77 -11.06 -1.44
N PRO A 54 15.57 -10.92 -2.52
CA PRO A 54 17.02 -11.10 -2.44
C PRO A 54 17.63 -10.11 -1.43
N LEU A 55 18.44 -10.60 -0.48
CA LEU A 55 19.06 -9.75 0.55
C LEU A 55 20.04 -8.70 -0.01
N GLU A 56 20.57 -8.93 -1.21
CA GLU A 56 21.61 -8.08 -1.84
C GLU A 56 21.06 -7.09 -2.87
N ALA A 57 19.75 -7.13 -3.15
CA ALA A 57 19.14 -6.17 -4.05
C ALA A 57 18.87 -4.87 -3.28
N GLU A 58 19.60 -3.80 -3.56
CA GLU A 58 19.10 -2.48 -3.20
C GLU A 58 17.77 -2.28 -3.92
N PRO A 59 16.66 -1.99 -3.19
CA PRO A 59 15.42 -1.71 -3.86
C PRO A 59 15.63 -0.44 -4.68
N GLU A 60 15.60 -0.57 -6.01
CA GLU A 60 15.41 0.56 -6.91
C GLU A 60 14.05 1.17 -6.57
N LEU A 61 14.04 2.10 -5.62
CA LEU A 61 12.87 2.90 -5.30
C LEU A 61 12.88 4.05 -6.31
N PRO A 62 12.06 4.01 -7.39
CA PRO A 62 11.91 5.18 -8.23
C PRO A 62 11.36 6.30 -7.34
N ILE A 63 12.18 7.33 -7.12
CA ILE A 63 11.73 8.55 -6.47
C ILE A 63 10.82 9.24 -7.49
N GLU A 64 9.53 8.93 -7.42
CA GLU A 64 8.53 9.68 -8.18
C GLU A 64 8.44 11.08 -7.57
N GLY A 65 9.18 12.01 -8.16
CA GLY A 65 9.17 13.41 -7.77
C GLY A 65 7.76 13.97 -7.86
N ILE A 66 7.18 14.29 -6.70
CA ILE A 66 5.88 14.96 -6.63
C ILE A 66 6.07 16.37 -7.20
N ASN A 67 5.70 16.57 -8.47
CA ASN A 67 5.61 17.90 -9.05
C ASN A 67 4.35 18.59 -8.53
N ILE A 68 4.53 19.59 -7.68
CA ILE A 68 3.46 20.49 -7.23
C ILE A 68 3.42 21.64 -8.24
N THR A 69 2.47 21.60 -9.16
CA THR A 69 2.10 22.77 -9.97
C THR A 69 0.98 23.53 -9.28
N ASP A 70 1.22 24.81 -9.01
CA ASP A 70 0.21 25.71 -8.45
C ASP A 70 -0.71 26.19 -9.58
N VAL A 71 -2.02 26.02 -9.43
CA VAL A 71 -3.00 26.51 -10.43
C VAL A 71 -3.33 27.96 -10.11
N GLY A 72 -2.38 28.84 -10.41
CA GLY A 72 -2.56 30.28 -10.32
C GLY A 72 -2.93 30.85 -11.68
N THR A 73 -4.15 31.39 -11.80
CA THR A 73 -4.73 32.21 -12.90
C THR A 73 -5.48 31.50 -14.02
N GLU A 74 -6.65 30.89 -13.72
CA GLU A 74 -7.65 30.56 -14.77
C GLU A 74 -9.09 30.98 -14.43
N PHE A 75 -9.28 31.97 -13.58
CA PHE A 75 -10.57 32.65 -13.44
C PHE A 75 -10.35 34.16 -13.39
N VAL A 76 -10.22 34.74 -14.58
CA VAL A 76 -10.39 36.18 -14.86
C VAL A 76 -11.88 36.47 -14.95
#